data_AF-A0A2D9Q7N1-F1
#
_entry.id   AF-A0A2D9Q7N1-F1
#
_cell.length_a   1.000
_cell.length_b   1.000
_cell.length_c   1.000
_cell.angle_alpha   90.00
_cell.angle_beta   90.00
_cell.angle_gamma   90.00
#
_symmetry.space_group_name_H-M   'P 1'
#
loop_
_entity.id
_entity.type
_entity.pdbx_description
1 polymer ?
#
loop_
_entity_poly.entity_id
_entity_poly.type
_entity_poly.pdbx_seq_one_letter_code
_entity_poly.pdbx_strand_id
1 'polypeptide(L)' 'MKFRLYGIDTPELRGEEREEGLKVRDIVREMILDKDVIINSYKDKQEKYGRYLANIIIDDIDLNVWLVENGHAKEYLL' A
#
# COMPACT_ATOMS: atom_id res chain seq x y z
N MET A 1 12.06 7.52 -5.48
CA MET A 1 11.86 6.12 -5.06
C MET A 1 10.37 5.84 -5.04
N LYS A 2 9.92 4.64 -5.46
CA LYS A 2 8.49 4.26 -5.44
C LYS A 2 8.34 2.91 -4.74
N PHE A 3 7.34 2.81 -3.88
CA PHE A 3 7.00 1.57 -3.17
C PHE A 3 5.66 1.00 -3.66
N ARG A 4 5.54 -0.32 -3.62
CA ARG A 4 4.28 -1.06 -3.72
C ARG A 4 4.05 -1.74 -2.37
N LEU A 5 2.82 -1.69 -1.88
CA LEU A 5 2.46 -2.38 -0.65
C LEU A 5 2.65 -3.89 -0.86
N TYR A 6 3.45 -4.50 0.00
CA TYR A 6 3.79 -5.90 -0.07
C TYR A 6 2.58 -6.77 0.26
N GLY A 7 2.36 -7.82 -0.55
CA GLY A 7 1.35 -8.86 -0.31
C GLY A 7 -0.12 -8.46 -0.52
N ILE A 8 -0.41 -7.22 -0.92
CA ILE A 8 -1.78 -6.73 -1.04
C ILE A 8 -2.05 -5.97 -2.34
N ASP A 9 -3.27 -6.08 -2.84
CA ASP A 9 -3.80 -5.31 -3.96
C ASP A 9 -4.92 -4.38 -3.50
N THR A 10 -4.77 -3.09 -3.82
CA THR A 10 -5.79 -2.07 -3.65
C THR A 10 -6.56 -1.86 -4.95
N PRO A 11 -7.83 -1.41 -4.90
CA PRO A 11 -8.60 -1.05 -6.09
C PRO A 11 -7.87 -0.07 -7.01
N GLU A 12 -7.99 -0.27 -8.33
CA GLU A 12 -7.26 0.53 -9.32
C GLU A 12 -7.83 1.95 -9.48
N LEU A 13 -6.97 2.93 -9.80
CA LEU A 13 -7.37 4.33 -10.03
C LEU A 13 -8.02 4.58 -11.41
N ARG A 14 -8.34 3.51 -12.14
CA ARG A 14 -8.85 3.53 -13.52
C ARG A 14 -9.82 2.35 -13.71
N GLY A 15 -10.67 2.45 -14.73
CA GLY A 15 -11.66 1.42 -15.02
C GLY A 15 -12.80 1.40 -14.01
N GLU A 16 -13.42 0.23 -13.85
CA GLU A 16 -14.61 0.02 -13.02
C GLU A 16 -14.34 0.23 -11.53
N GLU A 17 -13.11 -0.02 -11.07
CA GLU A 17 -12.70 0.14 -9.66
C GLU A 17 -12.35 1.58 -9.26
N ARG A 18 -12.37 2.52 -10.21
CA ARG A 18 -11.85 3.89 -10.02
C ARG A 18 -12.46 4.59 -8.81
N GLU A 19 -13.76 4.47 -8.60
CA GLU A 19 -14.43 5.15 -7.48
C GLU A 19 -13.89 4.67 -6.13
N GLU A 20 -13.72 3.36 -5.97
CA GLU A 20 -13.17 2.79 -4.75
C GLU A 20 -11.66 3.07 -4.63
N GLY A 21 -10.93 3.00 -5.73
CA GLY A 21 -9.51 3.36 -5.76
C GLY A 21 -9.24 4.79 -5.32
N LEU A 22 -10.12 5.74 -5.67
CA LEU A 22 -10.03 7.12 -5.19
C LEU A 22 -10.23 7.22 -3.67
N LYS A 23 -11.18 6.47 -3.09
CA LYS A 23 -11.38 6.44 -1.64
C LYS A 23 -10.17 5.88 -0.92
N VAL A 24 -9.66 4.73 -1.35
CA VAL A 24 -8.48 4.09 -0.74
C VAL A 24 -7.26 4.99 -0.84
N ARG A 25 -7.06 5.66 -1.98
CA ARG A 25 -5.99 6.66 -2.15
C ARG A 25 -6.09 7.79 -1.13
N ASP A 26 -7.28 8.32 -0.91
CA ASP A 26 -7.48 9.46 0.00
C ASP A 26 -7.32 9.03 1.46
N ILE A 27 -7.80 7.84 1.84
CA ILE A 27 -7.53 7.22 3.15
C ILE A 27 -6.02 7.08 3.38
N VAL A 28 -5.28 6.49 2.43
CA VAL A 28 -3.81 6.33 2.58
C VAL A 28 -3.12 7.67 2.72
N ARG A 29 -3.54 8.69 1.96
CA ARG A 29 -2.97 10.06 2.08
C ARG A 29 -3.18 10.64 3.46
N GLU A 30 -4.39 10.55 4.00
CA GLU A 30 -4.70 11.01 5.36
C GLU A 30 -3.90 10.24 6.43
N MET A 31 -3.63 8.96 6.18
CA MET A 31 -2.86 8.14 7.11
C MET A 31 -1.36 8.44 7.11
N ILE A 32 -0.75 8.85 5.99
CA ILE A 32 0.72 8.94 5.87
C ILE A 32 1.29 10.31 5.55
N LEU A 33 0.52 11.23 4.96
CA LEU A 33 1.05 12.55 4.61
C LEU A 33 1.34 13.35 5.88
N ASP A 34 2.44 14.08 5.87
CA ASP A 34 2.92 14.93 6.96
C ASP A 34 3.11 14.18 8.30
N LYS A 35 3.31 12.85 8.23
CA LYS A 35 3.57 11.97 9.37
C LYS A 35 4.90 11.24 9.20
N ASP A 36 5.56 10.94 10.32
CA ASP A 36 6.71 10.06 10.32
C ASP A 36 6.24 8.61 10.15
N VAL A 37 6.85 7.92 9.19
CA VAL A 37 6.52 6.52 8.88
C VAL A 37 7.78 5.68 8.77
N ILE A 38 7.69 4.42 9.17
CA ILE A 38 8.75 3.44 8.96
C ILE A 38 8.43 2.64 7.70
N ILE A 39 9.39 2.58 6.77
CA ILE A 39 9.26 1.81 5.54
C ILE A 39 10.08 0.53 5.67
N ASN A 40 9.41 -0.59 5.91
CA ASN A 40 10.03 -1.92 5.92
C ASN A 40 10.04 -2.48 4.50
N SER A 41 11.08 -2.15 3.74
CA SER A 41 11.19 -2.55 2.34
C SER A 41 11.85 -3.92 2.15
N TYR A 42 11.30 -4.72 1.23
CA TYR A 42 11.88 -5.96 0.74
C TYR A 42 12.69 -5.65 -0.51
N LYS A 43 14.01 -5.84 -0.42
CA LYS A 43 14.90 -5.74 -1.58
C LYS A 43 14.82 -7.04 -2.37
N ASP A 44 13.92 -7.08 -3.34
CA ASP A 44 13.91 -8.19 -4.30
C ASP A 44 15.12 -8.07 -5.25
N LYS A 45 15.76 -9.20 -5.58
CA LYS A 45 16.97 -9.24 -6.44
C LYS A 45 16.64 -8.93 -7.90
N GLN A 46 15.37 -8.95 -8.28
CA GLN A 46 14.94 -8.65 -9.64
C GLN A 46 14.25 -7.28 -9.69
N GLU A 47 15.03 -6.26 -10.02
CA GLU A 47 14.59 -4.90 -10.36
C GLU A 47 13.79 -4.87 -11.68
N LYS A 48 12.89 -5.83 -11.93
CA LYS A 48 12.19 -5.95 -13.22
C LYS A 48 11.28 -4.75 -13.49
N TYR A 49 10.87 -4.01 -12.45
CA TYR A 49 9.94 -2.86 -12.58
C TYR A 49 10.31 -1.62 -11.73
N GLY A 50 11.48 -1.59 -11.09
CA GLY A 50 12.00 -0.39 -10.40
C GLY A 50 11.19 0.10 -9.18
N ARG A 51 10.34 -0.75 -8.58
CA ARG A 51 9.60 -0.46 -7.34
C ARG A 51 10.06 -1.39 -6.24
N TYR A 52 10.18 -0.87 -5.03
CA TYR A 52 10.40 -1.68 -3.84
C TYR A 52 9.07 -2.19 -3.31
N LEU A 53 9.02 -3.43 -2.85
CA LEU A 53 7.89 -3.89 -2.04
C LEU A 53 8.11 -3.45 -0.60
N ALA A 54 7.07 -3.02 0.11
CA ALA A 54 7.21 -2.60 1.50
C ALA A 54 5.94 -2.75 2.32
N ASN A 55 6.14 -2.91 3.63
CA ASN A 55 5.16 -2.58 4.66
C ASN A 55 5.44 -1.17 5.18
N ILE A 56 4.38 -0.42 5.48
CA ILE A 56 4.46 0.93 6.03
C ILE A 56 3.91 0.89 7.46
N ILE A 57 4.72 1.32 8.43
CA ILE A 57 4.30 1.41 9.83
C ILE A 57 4.12 2.88 10.22
N ILE A 58 2.96 3.23 10.77
CA ILE A 58 2.63 4.57 11.31
C ILE A 58 2.09 4.38 12.72
N ASP A 59 2.71 4.99 13.73
CA ASP A 59 2.25 4.91 15.14
C ASP A 59 1.90 3.48 15.58
N ASP A 60 2.81 2.52 15.33
CA ASP A 60 2.66 1.07 15.59
C ASP A 60 1.58 0.34 14.76
N ILE A 61 0.94 1.01 13.81
CA ILE A 61 -0.03 0.42 12.87
C ILE A 61 0.67 0.01 11.57
N ASP A 62 0.55 -1.27 11.19
CA ASP A 62 0.90 -1.71 9.83
C ASP A 62 -0.23 -1.34 8.86
N LEU A 63 0.05 -0.37 7.98
CA LEU A 63 -0.90 0.12 6.98
C LEU A 63 -1.41 -0.99 6.06
N ASN A 64 -0.56 -1.94 5.67
CA ASN A 64 -0.95 -2.99 4.74
C ASN A 64 -2.01 -3.88 5.38
N VAL A 65 -1.78 -4.28 6.63
CA VAL A 65 -2.75 -5.07 7.42
C VAL A 65 -4.02 -4.29 7.63
N TRP A 66 -3.91 -3.03 8.05
CA TRP A 66 -5.06 -2.17 8.30
C TRP A 66 -5.95 -2.02 7.06
N LEU A 67 -5.36 -1.85 5.87
CA LEU A 67 -6.11 -1.76 4.62
C LEU A 67 -6.89 -3.05 4.32
N VAL A 68 -6.33 -4.22 4.61
CA VAL A 68 -7.04 -5.50 4.43
C VAL A 68 -8.18 -5.63 5.44
N GLU A 69 -7.90 -5.40 6.72
CA GLU A 69 -8.89 -5.54 7.79
C GLU A 69 -10.09 -4.59 7.62
N ASN A 70 -9.86 -3.42 7.02
CA ASN A 70 -10.91 -2.43 6.75
C ASN A 70 -11.52 -2.57 5.35
N GLY A 71 -11.18 -3.62 4.59
CA GLY A 71 -11.79 -3.93 3.30
C GLY A 71 -11.34 -3.02 2.14
N HIS A 72 -10.23 -2.32 2.31
CA HIS A 72 -9.61 -1.44 1.31
C HIS A 72 -8.57 -2.13 0.43
N ALA A 73 -8.19 -3.35 0.76
CA ALA A 73 -7.27 -4.17 -0.02
C ALA A 73 -7.59 -5.65 0.09
N LYS A 74 -7.07 -6.45 -0.84
CA LYS A 74 -7.12 -7.91 -0.81
C LYS A 74 -5.71 -8.47 -0.72
N GLU A 75 -5.50 -9.47 0.13
CA GLU A 75 -4.26 -10.22 0.15
C GLU A 75 -4.12 -11.07 -1.12
N TYR A 76 -2.90 -11.17 -1.63
CA TYR A 76 -2.53 -12.20 -2.60
C TYR A 76 -1.32 -12.97 -2.09
N LEU A 77 -1.33 -14.27 -2.33
CA LEU A 77 -0.15 -15.10 -2.10
C LEU A 77 0.89 -14.75 -3.19
N LEU A 78 2.07 -14.32 -2.77
CA LEU A 78 3.26 -14.22 -3.61
C LEU A 78 3.84 -15.60 -3.93
#